data_AF-A0A8J3CF09-F1
#
_entry.id   AF-A0A8J3CF09-F1
#
_cell.length_a   1.000
_cell.length_b   1.000
_cell.length_c   1.000
_cell.angle_alpha   90.00
_cell.angle_beta   90.00
_cell.angle_gamma   90.00
#
_symmetry.space_group_name_H-M   'P 1'
#
loop_
_entity.id
_entity.type
_entity.pdbx_description
1 polymer ?
#
loop_
_entity_poly.entity_id
_entity_poly.type
_entity_poly.pdbx_seq_one_letter_code
_entity_poly.pdbx_strand_id
1 'polypeptide(L)'
;MPKRPKSFSAKSIDPCKLLTKEQQQRLGLDREPSMNTEGTDKHGNYGCSYLRSRSKPSFSYLAVPVPQEGADEWLKGTRAVEVKHVTVAGFGAVTTQLGESDRSCNTVVDIADGESLDIQFTGVTKGAFTHEQLCEKSNEFAELAMQNLMKQG
;
A
#
# COMPACT_ATOMS: atom_id res chain seq x y z
N MET A 1 7.63 3.37 16.00
CA MET A 1 7.83 2.27 15.05
C MET A 1 9.09 1.48 15.41
N PRO A 2 9.22 0.19 15.04
CA PRO A 2 10.51 -0.49 15.09
C PRO A 2 11.55 0.24 14.24
N LYS A 3 12.84 0.06 14.56
CA LYS A 3 13.92 0.69 13.80
C LYS A 3 13.96 0.12 12.39
N ARG A 4 13.90 0.99 11.38
CA ARG A 4 13.97 0.60 9.96
C ARG A 4 15.33 -0.04 9.62
N PRO A 5 15.36 -1.04 8.71
CA PRO A 5 16.60 -1.58 8.16
C PRO A 5 17.36 -0.56 7.29
N LYS A 6 16.64 0.28 6.56
CA LYS A 6 17.15 1.29 5.62
C LYS A 6 16.14 2.44 5.51
N SER A 7 16.57 3.60 5.03
CA SER A 7 15.66 4.70 4.69
C SER A 7 15.53 4.85 3.17
N PHE A 8 14.31 5.08 2.69
CA PHE A 8 14.01 5.40 1.30
C PHE A 8 13.24 6.71 1.24
N SER A 9 13.69 7.66 0.41
CA SER A 9 12.91 8.87 0.19
C SER A 9 11.72 8.57 -0.73
N ALA A 10 10.51 8.89 -0.28
CA ALA A 10 9.27 8.78 -1.05
C ALA A 10 9.38 9.45 -2.43
N LYS A 11 10.07 10.60 -2.51
CA LYS A 11 10.26 11.35 -3.77
C LYS A 11 11.08 10.61 -4.82
N SER A 12 11.87 9.62 -4.41
CA SER A 12 12.72 8.82 -5.30
C SER A 12 12.07 7.50 -5.74
N ILE A 13 10.94 7.13 -5.15
CA ILE A 13 10.24 5.88 -5.46
C ILE A 13 9.39 6.07 -6.71
N ASP A 14 9.59 5.20 -7.70
CA ASP A 14 8.67 5.04 -8.84
C ASP A 14 7.56 4.06 -8.44
N PRO A 15 6.32 4.53 -8.17
CA PRO A 15 5.25 3.68 -7.66
C PRO A 15 4.81 2.60 -8.63
N CYS A 16 5.10 2.73 -9.94
CA CYS A 16 4.75 1.71 -10.93
C CYS A 16 5.80 0.60 -11.09
N LYS A 17 6.98 0.77 -10.47
CA LYS A 17 8.06 -0.22 -10.49
C LYS A 17 8.22 -0.99 -9.17
N LEU A 18 7.25 -0.87 -8.27
CA LEU A 18 7.29 -1.53 -6.97
C LEU A 18 7.19 -3.06 -7.05
N LEU A 19 6.57 -3.59 -8.10
CA LEU A 19 6.43 -5.03 -8.33
C LEU A 19 7.04 -5.48 -9.66
N THR A 20 7.70 -6.64 -9.67
CA THR A 20 8.09 -7.33 -10.90
C THR A 20 6.88 -7.91 -11.63
N LYS A 21 7.05 -8.31 -12.89
CA LYS A 21 5.97 -8.93 -13.68
C LYS A 21 5.52 -10.27 -13.09
N GLU A 22 6.45 -11.06 -12.57
CA GLU A 22 6.18 -12.33 -11.93
C GLU A 22 5.37 -12.14 -10.64
N GLN A 23 5.73 -11.13 -9.84
CA GLN A 23 4.96 -10.77 -8.64
C GLN A 23 3.56 -10.26 -9.00
N GLN A 24 3.43 -9.45 -10.05
CA GLN A 24 2.11 -9.00 -10.53
C GLN A 24 1.22 -10.18 -10.92
N GLN A 25 1.77 -11.15 -11.65
CA GLN A 25 1.06 -12.38 -12.02
C GLN A 25 0.68 -13.22 -10.79
N ARG A 26 1.59 -13.36 -9.81
CA ARG A 26 1.32 -14.07 -8.55
C ARG A 26 0.17 -13.44 -7.77
N LEU A 27 0.06 -12.11 -7.77
CA LEU A 27 -1.05 -11.38 -7.16
C LEU A 27 -2.34 -11.43 -8.01
N GLY A 28 -2.31 -12.05 -9.20
CA GLY A 28 -3.46 -12.19 -10.08
C GLY A 28 -3.83 -10.91 -10.82
N LEU A 29 -2.90 -9.96 -10.96
CA LEU A 29 -3.11 -8.73 -11.72
C LEU A 29 -3.16 -9.03 -13.21
N ASP A 30 -4.13 -8.45 -13.92
CA ASP A 30 -4.42 -8.74 -15.33
C ASP A 30 -4.34 -7.50 -16.24
N ARG A 31 -3.84 -6.39 -15.68
CA ARG A 31 -3.54 -5.13 -16.37
C ARG A 31 -2.10 -4.71 -16.10
N GLU A 32 -1.56 -3.96 -17.05
CA GLU A 32 -0.34 -3.20 -16.84
C GLU A 32 -0.54 -2.15 -15.73
N PRO A 33 0.44 -1.92 -14.85
CA PRO A 33 0.39 -0.84 -13.88
C PRO A 33 0.23 0.51 -14.57
N SER A 34 -0.62 1.37 -14.04
CA SER A 34 -0.91 2.68 -14.62
C SER A 34 -0.66 3.78 -13.60
N MET A 35 0.19 4.74 -13.98
CA MET A 35 0.40 5.95 -13.19
C MET A 35 -0.91 6.76 -13.12
N ASN A 36 -1.29 7.16 -11.92
CA ASN A 36 -2.35 8.13 -11.71
C ASN A 36 -1.72 9.52 -11.67
N THR A 37 -2.04 10.33 -12.67
CA THR A 37 -1.50 11.68 -12.84
C THR A 37 -2.35 12.76 -12.16
N GLU A 38 -3.45 12.37 -11.55
CA GLU A 38 -4.23 13.21 -10.64
C GLU A 38 -3.85 12.87 -9.20
N GLY A 39 -3.96 13.85 -8.29
CA GLY A 39 -3.63 13.65 -6.88
C GLY A 39 -4.40 12.48 -6.28
N THR A 40 -3.66 11.47 -5.80
CA THR A 40 -4.24 10.20 -5.31
C THR A 40 -4.47 10.17 -3.80
N ASP A 41 -3.99 11.20 -3.10
CA ASP A 41 -4.18 11.39 -1.68
C ASP A 41 -4.51 12.87 -1.36
N LYS A 42 -4.68 13.18 -0.06
CA LYS A 42 -4.97 14.53 0.42
C LYS A 42 -3.85 15.55 0.12
N HIS A 43 -2.64 15.09 -0.21
CA HIS A 43 -1.47 15.92 -0.50
C HIS A 43 -1.26 16.14 -1.99
N GLY A 44 -2.05 15.49 -2.84
CA GLY A 44 -1.90 15.55 -4.29
C GLY A 44 -0.75 14.70 -4.82
N ASN A 45 -0.29 13.69 -4.05
CA ASN A 45 0.79 12.82 -4.49
C ASN A 45 0.33 11.92 -5.64
N TYR A 46 1.23 11.68 -6.59
CA TYR A 46 1.01 10.70 -7.64
C TYR A 46 1.19 9.28 -7.09
N GLY A 47 0.41 8.35 -7.62
CA GLY A 47 0.47 6.94 -7.23
C GLY A 47 0.28 6.03 -8.42
N CYS A 48 0.52 4.74 -8.25
CA CYS A 48 0.32 3.76 -9.31
C CYS A 48 -0.81 2.78 -8.97
N SER A 49 -1.69 2.57 -9.95
CA SER A 49 -2.77 1.60 -9.86
C SER A 49 -2.33 0.25 -10.42
N TYR A 50 -2.59 -0.81 -9.67
CA TYR A 50 -2.39 -2.20 -10.07
C TYR A 50 -3.73 -2.91 -10.05
N LEU A 51 -4.16 -3.51 -11.16
CA LEU A 51 -5.56 -3.90 -11.35
C LEU A 51 -5.72 -5.37 -11.75
N ARG A 52 -6.75 -6.01 -11.18
CA ARG A 52 -7.43 -7.14 -11.79
C ARG A 52 -8.83 -6.69 -12.21
N SER A 53 -9.03 -6.47 -13.51
CA SER A 53 -10.29 -5.95 -14.06
C SER A 53 -10.76 -6.67 -15.32
N ARG A 54 -9.98 -7.60 -15.89
CA ARG A 54 -10.43 -8.46 -17.00
C ARG A 54 -11.18 -9.70 -16.53
N SER A 55 -11.09 -10.01 -15.24
CA SER A 55 -11.73 -11.19 -14.64
C SER A 55 -12.30 -10.89 -13.24
N LYS A 56 -13.11 -11.84 -12.73
CA LYS A 56 -13.65 -11.81 -11.37
C LYS A 56 -12.85 -12.74 -10.42
N PRO A 57 -12.73 -12.39 -9.13
CA PRO A 57 -13.15 -11.12 -8.54
C PRO A 57 -12.25 -9.97 -9.01
N SER A 58 -12.86 -8.84 -9.34
CA SER A 58 -12.13 -7.60 -9.66
C SER A 58 -11.68 -6.91 -8.37
N PHE A 59 -10.47 -6.35 -8.39
CA PHE A 59 -9.85 -5.60 -7.30
C PHE A 59 -8.76 -4.66 -7.83
N SER A 60 -8.30 -3.75 -6.97
CA SER A 60 -7.21 -2.83 -7.26
C SER A 60 -6.26 -2.69 -6.07
N TYR A 61 -5.00 -2.41 -6.36
CA TYR A 61 -4.10 -1.75 -5.44
C TYR A 61 -3.82 -0.33 -5.92
N LEU A 62 -3.60 0.58 -4.98
CA LEU A 62 -3.05 1.90 -5.22
C LEU A 62 -1.81 2.05 -4.33
N ALA A 63 -0.66 2.29 -4.94
CA ALA A 63 0.60 2.53 -4.26
C ALA A 63 1.00 4.00 -4.34
N VAL A 64 1.17 4.66 -3.20
CA VAL A 64 1.45 6.10 -3.09
C VAL A 64 2.67 6.32 -2.19
N PRO A 65 3.79 6.84 -2.72
CA PRO A 65 4.87 7.37 -1.91
C PRO A 65 4.44 8.73 -1.32
N VAL A 66 4.48 8.86 0.00
CA VAL A 66 3.96 10.02 0.73
C VAL A 66 5.12 10.73 1.45
N PRO A 67 5.68 11.82 0.88
CA PRO A 67 6.78 12.55 1.50
C PRO A 67 6.37 13.52 2.63
N GLN A 68 5.08 13.69 2.90
CA GLN A 68 4.55 14.68 3.85
C GLN A 68 4.04 14.05 5.16
N GLU A 69 3.96 12.72 5.23
CA GLU A 69 3.33 12.01 6.34
C GLU A 69 3.99 10.64 6.58
N GLY A 70 4.41 10.39 7.83
CA GLY A 70 4.94 9.12 8.29
C GLY A 70 3.84 8.14 8.73
N ALA A 71 4.17 6.85 8.82
CA ALA A 71 3.22 5.83 9.24
C ALA A 71 2.76 5.98 10.71
N ASP A 72 3.55 6.65 11.54
CA ASP A 72 3.27 6.92 12.95
C ASP A 72 2.14 7.95 13.16
N GLU A 73 1.86 8.79 12.17
CA GLU A 73 0.75 9.75 12.21
C GLU A 73 -0.62 9.05 12.33
N TRP A 74 -0.74 7.83 11.82
CA TRP A 74 -1.96 7.01 11.94
C TRP A 74 -2.18 6.48 13.35
N LEU A 75 -1.14 6.40 14.18
CA LEU A 75 -1.21 5.90 15.56
C LEU A 75 -1.70 6.95 16.56
N LYS A 76 -1.77 8.23 16.17
CA LYS A 76 -2.14 9.32 17.07
C LYS A 76 -3.62 9.31 17.49
N GLY A 77 -4.43 8.39 16.95
CA GLY A 77 -5.83 8.19 17.33
C GLY A 77 -6.77 9.33 16.94
N THR A 78 -6.31 10.27 16.10
CA THR A 78 -7.09 11.43 15.64
C THR A 78 -8.00 11.11 14.46
N ARG A 79 -7.89 9.90 13.90
CA ARG A 79 -8.62 9.44 12.71
C ARG A 79 -9.64 8.38 13.12
N ALA A 80 -10.82 8.41 12.52
CA ALA A 80 -11.88 7.43 12.74
C ALA A 80 -11.62 6.12 11.97
N VAL A 81 -10.45 5.50 12.15
CA VAL A 81 -10.05 4.24 11.51
C VAL A 81 -9.57 3.25 12.55
N GLU A 82 -9.77 1.96 12.29
CA GLU A 82 -9.09 0.92 13.04
C GLU A 82 -7.63 0.85 12.60
N VAL A 83 -6.70 0.76 13.56
CA VAL A 83 -5.25 0.74 13.30
C VAL A 83 -4.62 -0.45 14.00
N LYS A 84 -3.84 -1.23 13.25
CA LYS A 84 -3.04 -2.34 13.81
C LYS A 84 -1.58 -2.17 13.40
N HIS A 85 -0.69 -2.38 14.36
CA HIS A 85 0.74 -2.45 14.08
C HIS A 85 1.07 -3.73 13.34
N VAL A 86 1.87 -3.60 12.28
CA VAL A 86 2.43 -4.74 11.54
C VAL A 86 3.92 -4.46 11.25
N THR A 87 4.61 -5.49 10.78
CA THR A 87 5.97 -5.37 10.26
C THR A 87 5.94 -5.79 8.80
N VAL A 88 6.59 -5.01 7.94
CA VAL A 88 6.67 -5.25 6.49
C VAL A 88 8.14 -5.31 6.10
N ALA A 89 8.68 -6.47 5.74
CA ALA A 89 10.08 -6.68 5.34
C ALA A 89 11.10 -6.11 6.36
N GLY A 90 10.76 -6.13 7.65
CA GLY A 90 11.55 -5.54 8.74
C GLY A 90 11.30 -4.06 9.01
N PHE A 91 10.45 -3.40 8.23
CA PHE A 91 10.02 -2.01 8.44
C PHE A 91 8.81 -1.95 9.37
N GLY A 92 8.73 -0.88 10.14
CA GLY A 92 7.52 -0.54 10.88
C GLY A 92 6.39 -0.18 9.92
N ALA A 93 5.20 -0.69 10.19
CA ALA A 93 4.04 -0.35 9.37
C ALA A 93 2.76 -0.41 10.22
N VAL A 94 1.70 0.13 9.65
CA VAL A 94 0.34 0.01 10.19
C VAL A 94 -0.61 -0.43 9.10
N THR A 95 -1.59 -1.24 9.46
CA THR A 95 -2.77 -1.44 8.62
C THR A 95 -3.89 -0.54 9.12
N THR A 96 -4.60 0.12 8.21
CA THR A 96 -5.75 0.97 8.55
C THR A 96 -6.99 0.58 7.76
N GLN A 97 -8.15 0.64 8.40
CA GLN A 97 -9.44 0.30 7.79
C GLN A 97 -10.57 1.20 8.31
N LEU A 98 -11.47 1.65 7.44
CA LEU A 98 -12.59 2.51 7.80
C LEU A 98 -13.84 1.69 8.20
N GLY A 99 -13.76 0.95 9.30
CA GLY A 99 -14.89 0.16 9.83
C GLY A 99 -15.38 -0.97 8.91
N GLU A 100 -16.44 -1.66 9.33
CA GLU A 100 -16.89 -2.94 8.73
C GLU A 100 -17.65 -2.82 7.39
N SER A 101 -17.88 -1.62 6.86
CA SER A 101 -18.45 -1.48 5.51
C SER A 101 -17.41 -1.16 4.45
N ASP A 102 -16.18 -0.89 4.88
CA ASP A 102 -15.10 -0.51 3.99
C ASP A 102 -14.62 -1.72 3.18
N ARG A 103 -14.52 -1.49 1.87
CA ARG A 103 -14.02 -2.47 0.92
C ARG A 103 -12.53 -2.26 0.64
N SER A 104 -11.89 -1.41 1.42
CA SER A 104 -10.47 -1.14 1.36
C SER A 104 -9.76 -1.40 2.67
N CYS A 105 -8.46 -1.63 2.57
CA CYS A 105 -7.55 -1.57 3.71
C CYS A 105 -6.22 -1.02 3.20
N ASN A 106 -5.61 -0.15 3.99
CA ASN A 106 -4.31 0.43 3.69
C ASN A 106 -3.25 -0.25 4.53
N THR A 107 -2.06 -0.46 3.96
CA THR A 107 -0.83 -0.75 4.69
C THR A 107 0.13 0.41 4.47
N VAL A 108 0.43 1.15 5.54
CA VAL A 108 1.29 2.33 5.51
C VAL A 108 2.62 1.99 6.14
N VAL A 109 3.67 1.97 5.33
CA VAL A 109 5.02 1.58 5.73
C VAL A 109 5.85 2.82 6.06
N ASP A 110 6.53 2.81 7.21
CA ASP A 110 7.51 3.83 7.63
C ASP A 110 8.79 3.66 6.80
N ILE A 111 9.01 4.51 5.80
CA ILE A 111 10.15 4.39 4.86
C ILE A 111 11.27 5.40 5.13
N ALA A 112 10.94 6.57 5.70
CA ALA A 112 11.89 7.57 6.17
C ALA A 112 11.22 8.47 7.22
N ASP A 113 11.99 9.34 7.88
CA ASP A 113 11.45 10.20 8.94
C ASP A 113 10.38 11.14 8.35
N GLY A 114 9.13 10.99 8.80
CA GLY A 114 8.01 11.77 8.28
C GLY A 114 7.56 11.40 6.86
N GLU A 115 8.03 10.27 6.32
CA GLU A 115 7.65 9.79 4.99
C GLU A 115 7.15 8.35 5.06
N SER A 116 6.18 8.00 4.21
CA SER A 116 5.60 6.67 4.15
C SER A 116 5.41 6.16 2.72
N LEU A 117 5.24 4.83 2.60
CA LEU A 117 4.67 4.21 1.41
C LEU A 117 3.30 3.66 1.80
N ASP A 118 2.24 4.24 1.23
CA ASP A 118 0.86 3.80 1.46
C ASP A 118 0.41 2.87 0.33
N ILE A 119 0.02 1.65 0.72
CA ILE A 119 -0.53 0.65 -0.17
C ILE A 119 -1.99 0.41 0.21
N GLN A 120 -2.91 0.91 -0.60
CA GLN A 120 -4.32 0.58 -0.47
C GLN A 120 -4.66 -0.65 -1.31
N PHE A 121 -5.37 -1.60 -0.74
CA PHE A 121 -6.10 -2.63 -1.49
C PHE A 121 -7.59 -2.34 -1.47
N THR A 122 -8.28 -2.50 -2.59
CA THR A 122 -9.73 -2.31 -2.71
C THR A 122 -10.41 -3.49 -3.41
N GLY A 123 -11.32 -4.15 -2.70
CA GLY A 123 -12.21 -5.19 -3.21
C GLY A 123 -13.37 -4.61 -4.03
N VAL A 124 -13.19 -4.54 -5.36
CA VAL A 124 -14.21 -3.98 -6.26
C VAL A 124 -15.43 -4.90 -6.38
N THR A 125 -15.22 -6.21 -6.41
CA THR A 125 -16.32 -7.19 -6.45
C THR A 125 -16.91 -7.37 -5.06
N LYS A 126 -18.19 -7.01 -4.89
CA LYS A 126 -18.89 -7.07 -3.60
C LYS A 126 -18.89 -8.50 -3.04
N GLY A 127 -18.54 -8.64 -1.77
CA GLY A 127 -18.53 -9.92 -1.05
C GLY A 127 -17.43 -10.89 -1.47
N ALA A 128 -16.50 -10.48 -2.33
CA ALA A 128 -15.40 -11.35 -2.78
C ALA A 128 -14.26 -11.48 -1.76
N PHE A 129 -14.18 -10.55 -0.81
CA PHE A 129 -13.12 -10.48 0.20
C PHE A 129 -13.75 -10.19 1.56
N THR A 130 -13.25 -10.87 2.60
CA THR A 130 -13.53 -10.52 4.00
C THR A 130 -12.68 -9.31 4.41
N HIS A 131 -13.00 -8.66 5.53
CA HIS A 131 -12.18 -7.54 6.04
C HIS A 131 -10.73 -7.93 6.30
N GLU A 132 -10.52 -9.10 6.91
CA GLU A 132 -9.18 -9.63 7.15
C GLU A 132 -8.41 -9.78 5.84
N GLN A 133 -9.03 -10.35 4.81
CA GLN A 133 -8.41 -10.53 3.50
C GLN A 133 -8.03 -9.19 2.83
N LEU A 134 -8.77 -8.11 3.07
CA LEU A 134 -8.42 -6.79 2.53
C LEU A 134 -7.06 -6.33 3.05
N CYS A 135 -6.82 -6.45 4.35
CA CYS A 135 -5.56 -6.05 4.98
C CYS A 135 -4.42 -7.03 4.71
N GLU A 136 -4.70 -8.34 4.65
CA GLU A 136 -3.70 -9.33 4.21
C GLU A 136 -3.19 -9.02 2.80
N LYS A 137 -4.09 -8.63 1.88
CA LYS A 137 -3.73 -8.27 0.51
C LYS A 137 -2.85 -7.02 0.45
N SER A 138 -3.23 -5.94 1.15
CA SER A 138 -2.42 -4.71 1.15
C SER A 138 -1.04 -4.95 1.78
N ASN A 139 -0.97 -5.77 2.83
CA ASN A 139 0.28 -6.17 3.47
C ASN A 139 1.15 -7.04 2.55
N GLU A 140 0.58 -8.04 1.87
CA GLU A 140 1.30 -8.87 0.90
C GLU A 140 1.95 -8.02 -0.21
N PHE A 141 1.21 -7.04 -0.74
CA PHE A 141 1.78 -6.11 -1.73
C PHE A 141 2.92 -5.28 -1.11
N ALA A 142 2.72 -4.71 0.08
CA ALA A 142 3.72 -3.89 0.76
C ALA A 142 5.02 -4.68 1.02
N GLU A 143 4.91 -5.95 1.40
CA GLU A 143 6.03 -6.86 1.58
C GLU A 143 6.86 -7.01 0.30
N LEU A 144 6.20 -7.32 -0.81
CA LEU A 144 6.89 -7.47 -2.11
C LEU A 144 7.53 -6.15 -2.56
N ALA A 145 6.84 -5.03 -2.37
CA ALA A 145 7.34 -3.71 -2.70
C ALA A 145 8.62 -3.36 -1.91
N MET A 146 8.59 -3.53 -0.58
CA MET A 146 9.74 -3.24 0.26
C MET A 146 10.91 -4.19 -0.01
N GLN A 147 10.65 -5.48 -0.26
CA GLN A 147 11.69 -6.42 -0.67
C GLN A 147 12.38 -6.02 -1.98
N ASN A 148 11.65 -5.43 -2.92
CA ASN A 148 12.22 -4.94 -4.17
C ASN A 148 13.03 -3.65 -3.97
N LEU A 149 12.52 -2.70 -3.19
CA LEU A 149 13.25 -1.47 -2.86
C LEU A 149 14.58 -1.78 -2.15
N MET A 150 14.58 -2.76 -1.24
CA MET A 150 15.79 -3.24 -0.55
C MET A 150 16.84 -3.86 -1.47
N LYS A 151 16.45 -4.34 -2.66
CA LYS A 151 17.39 -4.86 -3.67
C LYS A 151 17.94 -3.76 -4.60
N GLN A 152 17.28 -2.60 -4.65
CA GLN A 152 17.61 -1.52 -5.59
C GLN A 152 18.63 -0.52 -5.04
N GLY A 153 18.95 -0.55 -3.75
CA GLY A 153 19.95 0.32 -3.14
C GLY A 153 20.90 -0.43 -2.26
#